data_AF-A0A6B2LH11-F1
#
_entry.id   AF-A0A6B2LH11-F1
#
_cell.length_a   1.000
_cell.length_b   1.000
_cell.length_c   1.000
_cell.angle_alpha   90.00
_cell.angle_beta   90.00
_cell.angle_gamma   90.00
#
_symmetry.space_group_name_H-M   'P 1'
#
loop_
_entity.id
_entity.type
_entity.pdbx_description
1 polymer ?
#
loop_
_entity_poly.entity_id
_entity_poly.type
_entity_poly.pdbx_seq_one_letter_code
_entity_poly.pdbx_strand_id
1 'polypeptide(L)'
;MRILNLLDATLEENELIPSPQLLQFLSSELKTNISHTFQTKQLPPPTQQAIDHLLSILASTSSLALPHLNTLLTDQGLIKLLLQLMYDESQEVLSNNAWFALKSRAMRLLANLSFENPIAQNQVRQYGGLPLIMNSCLFDQQNPYLREWSVLALRNLCLDNDENQRFVETLKAQGIPEDVQTEMNKLGISLRVGEDGKVKFTRHQKQ
;
A
#
# COMPACT_ATOMS: atom_id res chain seq x y z
N MET A 1 -7.68 25.68 6.74
CA MET A 1 -8.72 25.64 5.69
C MET A 1 -8.09 25.85 4.30
N ARG A 2 -7.16 24.98 3.86
CA ARG A 2 -6.45 25.15 2.56
C ARG A 2 -5.95 23.85 1.90
N ILE A 3 -6.32 22.67 2.42
CA ILE A 3 -5.96 21.36 1.81
C ILE A 3 -7.11 20.80 0.95
N LEU A 4 -8.36 21.26 1.15
CA LEU A 4 -9.52 20.80 0.37
C LEU A 4 -9.54 21.35 -1.07
N ASN A 5 -8.96 22.53 -1.32
CA ASN A 5 -9.01 23.16 -2.66
C ASN A 5 -7.99 22.58 -3.67
N LEU A 6 -7.13 21.64 -3.27
CA LEU A 6 -6.16 21.00 -4.18
C LEU A 6 -6.61 19.61 -4.67
N LEU A 7 -7.73 19.08 -4.15
CA LEU A 7 -8.29 17.79 -4.60
C LEU A 7 -9.41 17.95 -5.65
N ASP A 8 -9.94 19.16 -5.85
CA ASP A 8 -11.00 19.45 -6.84
C ASP A 8 -10.47 19.80 -8.24
N ALA A 9 -9.15 19.98 -8.41
CA ALA A 9 -8.56 20.32 -9.69
C ALA A 9 -7.85 19.11 -10.31
N THR A 10 -8.46 18.58 -11.37
CA THR A 10 -7.84 17.83 -12.46
C THR A 10 -7.31 16.44 -12.16
N LEU A 11 -8.23 15.47 -12.05
CA LEU A 11 -8.03 14.17 -12.68
C LEU A 11 -9.23 13.96 -13.60
N GLU A 12 -9.05 14.24 -14.89
CA GLU A 12 -10.04 13.91 -15.91
C GLU A 12 -10.37 12.42 -15.80
N GLU A 13 -11.65 12.14 -15.52
CA GLU A 13 -12.22 10.82 -15.29
C GLU A 13 -12.11 9.94 -16.54
N ASN A 14 -10.94 9.35 -16.75
CA ASN A 14 -10.77 8.15 -17.58
C ASN A 14 -10.62 6.92 -16.67
N GLU A 15 -11.44 6.88 -15.61
CA GLU A 15 -11.48 5.78 -14.66
C GLU A 15 -12.18 4.57 -15.30
N LEU A 16 -11.38 3.57 -15.68
CA LEU A 16 -11.88 2.27 -16.16
C LEU A 16 -12.83 1.67 -15.10
N ILE A 17 -14.13 1.56 -15.43
CA ILE A 17 -15.09 0.86 -14.58
C ILE A 17 -14.69 -0.62 -14.56
N PRO A 18 -14.56 -1.27 -13.37
CA PRO A 18 -14.23 -2.69 -13.29
C PRO A 18 -15.28 -3.51 -14.03
N SER A 19 -14.85 -4.45 -14.89
CA SER A 19 -15.81 -5.34 -15.54
C SER A 19 -16.58 -6.17 -14.49
N PRO A 20 -17.83 -6.58 -14.77
CA PRO A 20 -18.58 -7.46 -13.87
C PRO A 20 -17.84 -8.76 -13.50
N GLN A 21 -17.00 -9.25 -14.42
CA GLN A 21 -16.11 -10.40 -14.22
C GLN A 21 -15.02 -10.11 -13.20
N LEU A 22 -14.42 -8.91 -13.23
CA LEU A 22 -13.46 -8.45 -12.22
C LEU A 22 -14.12 -8.36 -10.85
N LEU A 23 -15.34 -7.83 -10.75
CA LEU A 23 -16.06 -7.76 -9.47
C LEU A 23 -16.43 -9.14 -8.92
N GLN A 24 -16.81 -10.09 -9.78
CA GLN A 24 -17.05 -11.48 -9.37
C GLN A 24 -15.75 -12.17 -8.93
N PHE A 25 -14.65 -12.01 -9.68
CA PHE A 25 -13.34 -12.55 -9.31
C PHE A 25 -12.86 -12.00 -7.98
N LEU A 26 -12.95 -10.68 -7.77
CA LEU A 26 -12.60 -10.05 -6.50
C LEU A 26 -13.53 -10.51 -5.38
N SER A 27 -14.82 -10.67 -5.63
CA SER A 27 -15.71 -11.26 -4.64
C SER A 27 -15.30 -12.69 -4.29
N SER A 28 -14.86 -13.52 -5.24
CA SER A 28 -14.44 -14.90 -4.97
C SER A 28 -13.08 -14.97 -4.29
N GLU A 29 -12.11 -14.15 -4.72
CA GLU A 29 -10.77 -14.09 -4.13
C GLU A 29 -10.79 -13.49 -2.74
N LEU A 30 -11.51 -12.38 -2.53
CA LEU A 30 -11.70 -11.84 -1.19
C LEU A 30 -12.35 -12.89 -0.29
N LYS A 31 -13.43 -13.56 -0.72
CA LYS A 31 -14.07 -14.63 0.08
C LYS A 31 -13.11 -15.78 0.41
N THR A 32 -12.29 -16.22 -0.53
CA THR A 32 -11.38 -17.37 -0.38
C THR A 32 -10.16 -17.00 0.48
N ASN A 33 -9.54 -15.84 0.25
CA ASN A 33 -8.39 -15.35 1.01
C ASN A 33 -8.78 -14.90 2.43
N ILE A 34 -10.01 -14.44 2.65
CA ILE A 34 -10.55 -14.17 4.00
C ILE A 34 -10.59 -15.45 4.84
N SER A 35 -10.97 -16.60 4.28
CA SER A 35 -11.01 -17.83 5.07
C SER A 35 -9.61 -18.32 5.50
N HIS A 36 -8.64 -18.33 4.59
CA HIS A 36 -7.31 -18.88 4.87
C HIS A 36 -6.41 -17.93 5.70
N THR A 37 -6.49 -16.62 5.47
CA THR A 37 -5.55 -15.65 6.10
C THR A 37 -5.99 -15.19 7.49
N PHE A 38 -7.27 -15.31 7.83
CA PHE A 38 -7.78 -14.94 9.16
C PHE A 38 -7.66 -16.09 10.15
N GLN A 39 -7.79 -17.34 9.68
CA GLN A 39 -7.51 -18.54 10.49
C GLN A 39 -6.05 -18.61 10.96
N THR A 40 -5.09 -18.24 10.09
CA THR A 40 -3.65 -18.33 10.38
C THR A 40 -3.12 -17.26 11.35
N LYS A 41 -3.83 -16.12 11.53
CA LYS A 41 -3.39 -15.01 12.42
C LYS A 41 -4.35 -14.71 13.59
N GLN A 42 -5.35 -15.56 13.85
CA GLN A 42 -6.34 -15.40 14.94
C GLN A 42 -6.99 -14.00 15.03
N LEU A 43 -7.19 -13.33 13.89
CA LEU A 43 -7.97 -12.08 13.85
C LEU A 43 -9.42 -12.40 13.48
N PRO A 44 -10.41 -11.68 14.03
CA PRO A 44 -11.79 -11.83 13.60
C PRO A 44 -11.90 -11.47 12.10
N PRO A 45 -12.63 -12.27 11.32
CA PRO A 45 -12.85 -11.98 9.91
C PRO A 45 -13.68 -10.69 9.76
N PRO A 46 -13.46 -9.92 8.68
CA PRO A 46 -14.27 -8.75 8.37
C PRO A 46 -15.72 -9.18 8.14
N THR A 47 -16.66 -8.34 8.54
CA THR A 47 -18.09 -8.64 8.37
C THR A 47 -18.45 -8.71 6.89
N GLN A 48 -19.45 -9.52 6.54
CA GLN A 48 -19.93 -9.61 5.16
C GLN A 48 -20.39 -8.24 4.62
N GLN A 49 -20.98 -7.42 5.50
CA GLN A 49 -21.37 -6.05 5.20
C GLN A 49 -20.15 -5.18 4.81
N ALA A 50 -19.02 -5.32 5.51
CA ALA A 50 -17.78 -4.61 5.18
C ALA A 50 -17.25 -5.02 3.80
N ILE A 51 -17.31 -6.31 3.48
CA ILE A 51 -16.88 -6.86 2.19
C ILE A 51 -17.75 -6.28 1.08
N ASP A 52 -19.07 -6.28 1.25
CA ASP A 52 -20.02 -5.79 0.26
C ASP A 52 -19.86 -4.26 0.05
N HIS A 53 -19.59 -3.50 1.11
CA HIS A 53 -19.28 -2.07 1.02
C HIS A 53 -17.91 -1.79 0.36
N LEU A 54 -16.89 -2.61 0.63
CA LEU A 54 -15.60 -2.49 -0.06
C LEU A 54 -15.76 -2.77 -1.55
N LEU A 55 -16.51 -3.79 -1.92
CA LEU A 55 -16.79 -4.11 -3.32
C LEU A 55 -17.58 -2.99 -4.01
N SER A 56 -18.58 -2.39 -3.34
CA SER A 56 -19.32 -1.27 -3.91
C SER A 56 -18.43 -0.03 -4.12
N ILE A 57 -17.53 0.25 -3.18
CA ILE A 57 -16.58 1.37 -3.27
C ILE A 57 -15.57 1.15 -4.39
N LEU A 58 -15.00 -0.05 -4.50
CA LEU A 58 -14.04 -0.38 -5.55
C LEU A 58 -14.69 -0.41 -6.95
N ALA A 59 -16.01 -0.67 -7.01
CA ALA A 59 -16.83 -0.63 -8.22
C ALA A 59 -17.34 0.77 -8.60
N SER A 60 -17.44 1.70 -7.63
CA SER A 60 -17.96 3.06 -7.86
C SER A 60 -16.86 4.04 -8.26
N THR A 61 -17.15 4.94 -9.21
CA THR A 61 -16.31 6.08 -9.60
C THR A 61 -16.50 7.30 -8.70
N SER A 62 -17.53 7.32 -7.86
CA SER A 62 -17.89 8.48 -7.07
C SER A 62 -16.93 8.69 -5.89
N SER A 63 -16.61 9.97 -5.68
CA SER A 63 -15.91 10.46 -4.49
C SER A 63 -16.49 9.81 -3.23
N LEU A 64 -15.63 9.13 -2.48
CA LEU A 64 -15.93 8.41 -1.25
C LEU A 64 -16.77 9.26 -0.30
N ALA A 65 -18.08 9.06 -0.32
CA ALA A 65 -18.97 9.73 0.60
C ALA A 65 -18.66 9.26 2.03
N LEU A 66 -18.33 10.22 2.91
CA LEU A 66 -18.04 10.06 4.34
C LEU A 66 -18.93 9.04 5.10
N PRO A 67 -20.24 8.88 4.81
CA PRO A 67 -21.08 7.90 5.52
C PRO A 67 -20.64 6.44 5.33
N HIS A 68 -20.18 6.07 4.13
CA HIS A 68 -19.76 4.69 3.82
C HIS A 68 -18.40 4.35 4.44
N LEU A 69 -17.52 5.36 4.55
CA LEU A 69 -16.22 5.23 5.20
C LEU A 69 -16.37 4.95 6.70
N ASN A 70 -17.32 5.58 7.40
CA ASN A 70 -17.50 5.39 8.83
C ASN A 70 -17.88 3.96 9.22
N THR A 71 -18.72 3.28 8.43
CA THR A 71 -19.04 1.85 8.64
C THR A 71 -17.78 1.00 8.48
N LEU A 72 -17.00 1.27 7.44
CA LEU A 72 -15.74 0.56 7.14
C LEU A 72 -14.65 0.75 8.20
N LEU A 73 -14.63 1.90 8.88
CA LEU A 73 -13.71 2.19 9.97
C LEU A 73 -13.99 1.36 11.24
N THR A 74 -15.18 0.78 11.37
CA THR A 74 -15.55 -0.05 12.52
C THR A 74 -15.22 -1.54 12.33
N ASP A 75 -14.90 -1.97 11.11
CA ASP A 75 -14.71 -3.37 10.77
C ASP A 75 -13.24 -3.83 10.90
N GLN A 76 -13.01 -4.77 11.81
CA GLN A 76 -11.71 -5.41 11.98
C GLN A 76 -11.39 -6.29 10.75
N GLY A 77 -10.25 -6.03 10.11
CA GLY A 77 -9.75 -6.84 8.99
C GLY A 77 -9.81 -6.19 7.60
N LEU A 78 -10.50 -5.05 7.45
CA LEU A 78 -10.59 -4.35 6.17
C LEU A 78 -9.22 -3.85 5.68
N ILE A 79 -8.46 -3.20 6.55
CA ILE A 79 -7.11 -2.73 6.26
C ILE A 79 -6.22 -3.88 5.78
N LYS A 80 -6.34 -5.05 6.41
CA LYS A 80 -5.58 -6.24 6.02
C LYS A 80 -5.95 -6.71 4.61
N LEU A 81 -7.23 -6.67 4.24
CA LEU A 81 -7.68 -7.00 2.88
C LEU A 81 -7.15 -6.04 1.83
N LEU A 82 -7.21 -4.74 2.11
CA LEU A 82 -6.67 -3.72 1.20
C LEU A 82 -5.16 -3.93 0.98
N LEU A 83 -4.41 -4.21 2.05
CA LEU A 83 -2.99 -4.54 1.95
C LEU A 83 -2.73 -5.83 1.16
N GLN A 84 -3.60 -6.84 1.27
CA GLN A 84 -3.47 -8.07 0.49
C GLN A 84 -3.71 -7.83 -1.01
N LEU A 85 -4.72 -7.05 -1.38
CA LEU A 85 -4.94 -6.65 -2.77
C LEU A 85 -3.72 -5.90 -3.35
N MET A 86 -3.03 -5.13 -2.50
CA MET A 86 -1.79 -4.45 -2.90
C MET A 86 -0.60 -5.41 -3.05
N TYR A 87 -0.49 -6.41 -2.17
CA TYR A 87 0.58 -7.40 -2.16
C TYR A 87 0.47 -8.41 -3.30
N ASP A 88 -0.76 -8.73 -3.72
CA ASP A 88 -0.98 -9.77 -4.72
C ASP A 88 -0.37 -9.37 -6.08
N GLU A 89 0.48 -10.25 -6.61
CA GLU A 89 1.11 -10.12 -7.92
C GLU A 89 0.39 -10.97 -8.97
N SER A 90 -0.72 -11.63 -8.63
CA SER A 90 -1.47 -12.51 -9.53
C SER A 90 -2.03 -11.72 -10.73
N GLN A 91 -1.24 -11.69 -11.81
CA GLN A 91 -1.62 -11.11 -13.10
C GLN A 91 -2.41 -12.10 -13.98
N GLU A 92 -2.67 -13.32 -13.49
CA GLU A 92 -3.13 -14.43 -14.34
C GLU A 92 -4.58 -14.32 -14.82
N VAL A 93 -5.44 -13.51 -14.18
CA VAL A 93 -6.90 -13.53 -14.44
C VAL A 93 -7.45 -12.23 -15.04
N LEU A 94 -6.73 -11.12 -14.94
CA LEU A 94 -7.24 -9.79 -15.29
C LEU A 94 -6.38 -9.13 -16.35
N SER A 95 -6.99 -8.41 -17.30
CA SER A 95 -6.23 -7.52 -18.18
C SER A 95 -5.42 -6.55 -17.31
N ASN A 96 -4.11 -6.43 -17.55
CA ASN A 96 -3.16 -5.67 -16.73
C ASN A 96 -3.70 -4.30 -16.26
N ASN A 97 -4.38 -3.57 -17.15
CA ASN A 97 -4.94 -2.24 -16.87
C ASN A 97 -6.04 -2.23 -15.78
N ALA A 98 -6.89 -3.25 -15.73
CA ALA A 98 -8.00 -3.33 -14.77
C ALA A 98 -7.48 -3.66 -13.35
N TRP A 99 -6.43 -4.47 -13.26
CA TRP A 99 -5.74 -4.77 -12.02
C TRP A 99 -5.01 -3.54 -11.46
N PHE A 100 -4.32 -2.78 -12.32
CA PHE A 100 -3.68 -1.52 -11.91
C PHE A 100 -4.68 -0.49 -11.40
N ALA A 101 -5.82 -0.33 -12.09
CA ALA A 101 -6.90 0.55 -11.63
C ALA A 101 -7.42 0.13 -10.25
N LEU A 102 -7.58 -1.17 -10.02
CA LEU A 102 -8.01 -1.69 -8.73
C LEU A 102 -7.00 -1.40 -7.61
N LYS A 103 -5.70 -1.66 -7.85
CA LYS A 103 -4.64 -1.34 -6.89
C LYS A 103 -4.64 0.14 -6.52
N SER A 104 -4.79 1.01 -7.51
CA SER A 104 -4.86 2.45 -7.28
C SER A 104 -6.08 2.86 -6.47
N ARG A 105 -7.25 2.24 -6.70
CA ARG A 105 -8.45 2.46 -5.87
C ARG A 105 -8.29 1.92 -4.44
N ALA A 106 -7.66 0.76 -4.26
CA ALA A 106 -7.36 0.21 -2.94
C ALA A 106 -6.42 1.12 -2.15
N MET A 107 -5.36 1.64 -2.80
CA MET A 107 -4.44 2.60 -2.19
C MET A 107 -5.13 3.92 -1.84
N ARG A 108 -5.99 4.44 -2.73
CA ARG A 108 -6.82 5.62 -2.47
C ARG A 108 -7.73 5.45 -1.25
N LEU A 109 -8.41 4.30 -1.15
CA LEU A 109 -9.26 4.00 -0.01
C LEU A 109 -8.43 3.92 1.28
N LEU A 110 -7.26 3.29 1.24
CA LEU A 110 -6.36 3.21 2.37
C LEU A 110 -5.88 4.59 2.84
N ALA A 111 -5.54 5.47 1.90
CA ALA A 111 -5.16 6.85 2.19
C ALA A 111 -6.27 7.59 2.93
N ASN A 112 -7.52 7.44 2.46
CA ASN A 112 -8.68 8.09 3.06
C ASN A 112 -9.01 7.52 4.45
N LEU A 113 -9.00 6.19 4.62
CA LEU A 113 -9.24 5.55 5.91
C LEU A 113 -8.19 5.92 6.96
N SER A 114 -6.98 6.28 6.53
CA SER A 114 -5.86 6.65 7.41
C SER A 114 -5.84 8.13 7.79
N PHE A 115 -6.68 8.98 7.17
CA PHE A 115 -6.71 10.40 7.47
C PHE A 115 -7.32 10.65 8.86
N GLU A 116 -6.53 11.24 9.76
CA GLU A 116 -6.93 11.55 11.15
C GLU A 116 -7.52 10.34 11.91
N ASN A 117 -7.06 9.13 11.58
CA ASN A 117 -7.58 7.88 12.15
C ASN A 117 -6.47 7.01 12.76
N PRO A 118 -6.19 7.15 14.06
CA PRO A 118 -5.14 6.38 14.74
C PRO A 118 -5.33 4.87 14.67
N ILE A 119 -6.58 4.38 14.62
CA ILE A 119 -6.87 2.94 14.55
C ILE A 119 -6.38 2.38 13.21
N ALA A 120 -6.80 2.99 12.10
CA ALA A 120 -6.38 2.60 10.76
C ALA A 120 -4.87 2.74 10.57
N GLN A 121 -4.30 3.87 11.04
CA GLN A 121 -2.86 4.11 10.99
C GLN A 121 -2.05 3.02 11.68
N ASN A 122 -2.46 2.62 12.89
CA ASN A 122 -1.79 1.59 13.67
C ASN A 122 -1.98 0.20 13.05
N GLN A 123 -3.17 -0.12 12.56
CA GLN A 123 -3.42 -1.38 11.87
C GLN A 123 -2.55 -1.55 10.64
N VAL A 124 -2.38 -0.50 9.83
CA VAL A 124 -1.48 -0.55 8.66
C VAL A 124 -0.05 -0.90 9.08
N ARG A 125 0.48 -0.26 10.12
CA ARG A 125 1.81 -0.61 10.65
C ARG A 125 1.87 -2.04 11.19
N GLN A 126 0.90 -2.45 12.00
CA GLN A 126 0.83 -3.78 12.62
C GLN A 126 0.75 -4.91 11.57
N TYR A 127 0.10 -4.65 10.43
CA TYR A 127 0.00 -5.61 9.33
C TYR A 127 1.18 -5.53 8.35
N GLY A 128 2.20 -4.72 8.62
CA GLY A 128 3.38 -4.59 7.75
C GLY A 128 3.11 -3.81 6.46
N GLY A 129 2.08 -2.95 6.45
CA GLY A 129 1.70 -2.17 5.26
C GLY A 129 2.62 -0.99 4.97
N LEU A 130 3.36 -0.45 5.96
CA LEU A 130 4.22 0.73 5.76
C LEU A 130 5.31 0.50 4.69
N PRO A 131 6.11 -0.59 4.72
CA PRO A 131 7.08 -0.86 3.65
C PRO A 131 6.43 -1.09 2.28
N LEU A 132 5.26 -1.74 2.25
CA LEU A 132 4.50 -2.00 1.02
C LEU A 132 4.09 -0.70 0.34
N ILE A 133 3.48 0.22 1.09
CA ILE A 133 3.03 1.53 0.59
C ILE A 133 4.23 2.37 0.16
N MET A 134 5.33 2.32 0.92
CA MET A 134 6.55 3.05 0.58
C MET A 134 7.17 2.56 -0.74
N ASN A 135 7.10 1.25 -1.02
CA ASN A 135 7.54 0.69 -2.30
C ASN A 135 6.64 1.17 -3.46
N SER A 136 5.33 1.36 -3.20
CA SER A 136 4.38 1.91 -4.16
C SER A 136 4.53 3.43 -4.41
N CYS A 137 5.40 4.13 -3.69
CA CYS A 137 5.77 5.53 -3.96
C CYS A 137 6.77 5.68 -5.12
N LEU A 138 7.32 4.57 -5.62
CA LEU A 138 8.19 4.57 -6.81
C LEU A 138 7.35 4.80 -8.06
N PHE A 139 7.98 5.39 -9.09
CA PHE A 139 7.31 5.62 -10.36
C PHE A 139 7.05 4.30 -11.09
N ASP A 140 5.79 4.06 -11.43
CA ASP A 140 5.32 2.93 -12.21
C ASP A 140 4.66 3.43 -13.50
N GLN A 141 5.24 3.12 -14.66
CA GLN A 141 4.72 3.53 -15.96
C GLN A 141 3.38 2.86 -16.31
N GLN A 142 3.13 1.67 -15.75
CA GLN A 142 1.92 0.91 -16.00
C GLN A 142 0.77 1.33 -15.07
N ASN A 143 1.11 1.94 -13.94
CA ASN A 143 0.13 2.45 -12.98
C ASN A 143 0.47 3.86 -12.48
N PRO A 144 0.28 4.90 -13.32
CA PRO A 144 0.70 6.26 -13.03
C PRO A 144 0.14 6.78 -11.69
N TYR A 145 -1.13 6.50 -11.41
CA TYR A 145 -1.87 7.01 -10.25
C TYR A 145 -1.48 6.37 -8.92
N LEU A 146 -0.85 5.19 -8.94
CA LEU A 146 -0.52 4.48 -7.71
C LEU A 146 0.43 5.29 -6.84
N ARG A 147 1.36 6.01 -7.48
CA ARG A 147 2.38 6.79 -6.78
C ARG A 147 1.76 7.91 -5.97
N GLU A 148 0.87 8.71 -6.55
CA GLU A 148 0.26 9.86 -5.89
C GLU A 148 -0.59 9.42 -4.70
N TRP A 149 -1.38 8.36 -4.87
CA TRP A 149 -2.15 7.79 -3.77
C TRP A 149 -1.27 7.19 -2.69
N SER A 150 -0.14 6.58 -3.04
CA SER A 150 0.81 6.02 -2.07
C SER A 150 1.50 7.10 -1.24
N VAL A 151 1.86 8.23 -1.87
CA VAL A 151 2.41 9.40 -1.17
C VAL A 151 1.39 9.99 -0.22
N LEU A 152 0.13 10.14 -0.65
CA LEU A 152 -0.94 10.63 0.22
C LEU A 152 -1.20 9.66 1.39
N ALA A 153 -1.25 8.35 1.12
CA ALA A 153 -1.40 7.33 2.15
C ALA A 153 -0.29 7.41 3.19
N LEU A 154 0.98 7.47 2.75
CA LEU A 154 2.12 7.59 3.65
C LEU A 154 2.06 8.85 4.52
N ARG A 155 1.67 9.99 3.93
CA ARG A 155 1.47 11.26 4.66
C ARG A 155 0.34 11.17 5.69
N ASN A 156 -0.76 10.48 5.37
CA ASN A 156 -1.88 10.31 6.30
C ASN A 156 -1.53 9.31 7.41
N LEU A 157 -0.77 8.27 7.09
CA LEU A 157 -0.29 7.26 8.04
C LEU A 157 0.64 7.83 9.10
N CYS A 158 1.42 8.85 8.75
CA CYS A 158 2.35 9.50 9.66
C CYS A 158 1.77 10.76 10.34
N LEU A 159 0.57 11.21 9.93
CA LEU A 159 -0.05 12.41 10.51
C LEU A 159 -0.36 12.18 11.98
N ASP A 160 0.27 12.96 12.85
CA ASP A 160 0.11 12.92 14.31
C ASP A 160 0.28 11.50 14.91
N ASN A 161 1.10 10.67 14.26
CA ASN A 161 1.38 9.30 14.67
C ASN A 161 2.89 9.05 14.79
N ASP A 162 3.43 9.32 15.98
CA ASP A 162 4.85 9.20 16.29
C ASP A 162 5.37 7.77 16.10
N GLU A 163 4.56 6.76 16.39
CA GLU A 163 4.98 5.36 16.23
C GLU A 163 5.21 5.01 14.75
N ASN A 164 4.33 5.47 13.86
CA ASN A 164 4.50 5.30 12.42
C ASN A 164 5.68 6.11 11.89
N GLN A 165 5.87 7.35 12.37
CA GLN A 165 7.03 8.19 12.00
C GLN A 165 8.35 7.51 12.38
N ARG A 166 8.47 7.04 13.63
CA ARG A 166 9.65 6.31 14.11
C ARG A 166 9.90 5.04 13.30
N PHE A 167 8.85 4.28 12.98
CA PHE A 167 8.98 3.09 12.14
C PHE A 167 9.55 3.45 10.76
N VAL A 168 9.03 4.48 10.10
CA VAL A 168 9.54 4.95 8.81
C VAL A 168 11.00 5.40 8.91
N GLU A 169 11.40 6.03 10.01
CA GLU A 169 12.81 6.37 10.25
C GLU A 169 13.72 5.15 10.31
N THR A 170 13.26 4.04 10.88
CA THR A 170 14.05 2.79 10.88
C THR A 170 14.22 2.17 9.49
N LEU A 171 13.36 2.52 8.53
CA LEU A 171 13.46 2.04 7.15
C LEU A 171 14.47 2.83 6.31
N LYS A 172 14.95 3.98 6.79
CA LYS A 172 16.01 4.73 6.11
C LYS A 172 17.29 3.90 6.13
N ALA A 173 18.06 3.94 5.05
CA ALA A 173 19.34 3.25 4.96
C ALA A 173 20.27 3.72 6.11
N GLN A 174 20.55 2.82 7.07
CA GLN A 174 21.39 3.09 8.25
C GLN A 174 22.89 2.89 7.98
N GLY A 175 23.28 2.63 6.73
CA GLY A 175 24.63 2.25 6.35
C GLY A 175 24.77 0.76 5.99
N ILE A 176 26.01 0.32 5.77
CA ILE A 176 26.35 -1.09 5.55
C ILE A 176 26.84 -1.66 6.89
N PRO A 177 26.29 -2.78 7.38
CA PRO A 177 26.77 -3.46 8.58
C PRO A 177 28.27 -3.78 8.48
N GLU A 178 29.00 -3.61 9.59
CA GLU A 178 30.47 -3.72 9.62
C GLU A 178 30.97 -5.13 9.27
N ASP A 179 30.21 -6.16 9.64
CA ASP A 179 30.44 -7.56 9.29
C ASP A 179 30.31 -7.79 7.78
N VAL A 180 29.23 -7.28 7.17
CA VAL A 180 29.01 -7.34 5.70
C VAL A 180 30.12 -6.59 4.97
N GLN A 181 30.51 -5.42 5.47
CA GLN A 181 31.62 -4.63 4.92
C GLN A 181 32.95 -5.40 4.97
N THR A 182 33.21 -6.08 6.08
CA THR A 182 34.44 -6.86 6.31
C THR A 182 34.52 -8.07 5.37
N GLU A 183 33.44 -8.83 5.23
CA GLU A 183 33.40 -9.98 4.32
C GLU A 183 33.56 -9.57 2.86
N MET A 184 32.90 -8.50 2.44
CA MET A 184 33.00 -8.01 1.06
C MET A 184 34.40 -7.47 0.75
N ASN A 185 35.04 -6.79 1.71
CA ASN A 185 36.42 -6.32 1.57
C ASN A 185 37.41 -7.49 1.37
N LYS A 186 37.20 -8.63 2.05
CA LYS A 186 38.02 -9.85 1.83
C LYS A 186 37.89 -10.38 0.40
N LEU A 187 36.73 -10.18 -0.24
CA LEU A 187 36.48 -10.51 -1.64
C LEU A 187 37.01 -9.45 -2.63
N GLY A 188 37.69 -8.41 -2.13
CA GLY A 188 38.18 -7.28 -2.93
C GLY A 188 37.07 -6.34 -3.38
N ILE A 189 35.93 -6.31 -2.67
CA ILE A 189 34.76 -5.49 -3.00
C ILE A 189 34.52 -4.52 -1.84
N SER A 190 34.63 -3.23 -2.10
CA SER A 190 34.25 -2.20 -1.12
C SER A 190 32.84 -1.71 -1.39
N LEU A 191 31.95 -1.89 -0.42
CA LEU A 191 30.61 -1.34 -0.43
C LEU A 191 30.58 0.10 0.12
N ARG A 192 29.66 0.95 -0.38
CA ARG A 192 29.32 2.27 0.17
C ARG A 192 27.83 2.54 -0.06
N VAL A 193 27.16 3.22 0.87
CA VAL A 193 25.80 3.74 0.63
C VAL A 193 25.94 5.11 -0.04
N GLY A 194 25.33 5.30 -1.21
CA GLY A 194 25.27 6.58 -1.90
C GLY A 194 24.32 7.55 -1.21
N GLU A 195 24.41 8.84 -1.55
CA GLU A 195 23.48 9.89 -1.07
C GLU A 195 22.01 9.59 -1.45
N ASP A 196 21.80 8.76 -2.46
CA ASP A 196 20.50 8.24 -2.90
C ASP A 196 20.00 7.02 -2.09
N GLY A 197 20.72 6.63 -1.04
CA GLY A 197 20.40 5.47 -0.20
C GLY A 197 20.71 4.11 -0.85
N LYS A 198 21.28 4.09 -2.06
CA LYS A 198 21.62 2.84 -2.78
C LYS A 198 23.00 2.33 -2.40
N VAL A 199 23.14 1.00 -2.28
CA VAL A 199 24.46 0.38 -2.08
C VAL A 199 25.23 0.35 -3.40
N LYS A 200 26.36 1.07 -3.42
CA LYS A 200 27.34 1.07 -4.50
C LYS A 200 28.51 0.18 -4.10
N PHE A 201 29.13 -0.47 -5.08
CA PHE A 201 30.32 -1.28 -4.83
C PHE A 201 31.44 -0.93 -5.82
N THR A 202 32.67 -1.03 -5.36
CA THR A 202 33.88 -0.93 -6.17
C THR A 202 34.72 -2.17 -5.98
N ARG A 203 35.07 -2.83 -7.08
CA ARG A 203 35.96 -4.00 -7.07
C ARG A 203 37.39 -3.55 -7.30
N HIS A 204 38.28 -3.90 -6.37
CA HIS A 204 39.71 -3.68 -6.53
C HIS A 204 40.26 -4.79 -7.43
N GLN A 205 40.62 -4.47 -8.67
CA GLN A 205 41.38 -5.40 -9.50
C GLN A 205 42.79 -5.53 -8.91
N LYS A 206 43.24 -6.77 -8.69
CA LYS A 206 44.65 -7.05 -8.36
C LYS A 206 45.51 -6.57 -9.55
N GLN A 207 46.38 -5.59 -9.28
CA GLN A 207 47.59 -5.37 -10.08
C GLN A 207 48.50 -6.58 -9.96
#